data_AF-A0A1Q6VAC8-F1
#
_entry.id   AF-A0A1Q6VAC8-F1
#
_cell.length_a   1.000
_cell.length_b   1.000
_cell.length_c   1.000
_cell.angle_alpha   90.00
_cell.angle_beta   90.00
_cell.angle_gamma   90.00
#
_symmetry.space_group_name_H-M   'P 1'
#
loop_
_entity.id
_entity.type
_entity.pdbx_description
1 polymer ?
#
loop_
_entity_poly.entity_id
_entity_poly.type
_entity_poly.pdbx_seq_one_letter_code
_entity_poly.pdbx_strand_id
1 'polypeptide(L)'
;MVVSTREQKLALLDRGNVMAIYPVSTSKFGLGDWPGSRFTPLGQLRIAEKIGDNALPGAVFKDRRRTGEIVLANSPGRDPIVTRILWLRGLEAQNANAFSRDIYIHGTPEEWKIGSPASYGCIRMRSGDIIQLYNVVGIGAEVTIVDTPLASAVPALVSAHSMSAANPAPFVMR
;
A
#
# COMPACT_ATOMS: atom_id res chain seq x y z
N MET A 1 3.46 -7.82 4.66
CA MET A 1 2.23 -7.20 4.10
C MET A 1 1.91 -7.85 2.77
N VAL A 2 0.64 -7.90 2.38
CA VAL A 2 0.21 -8.42 1.07
C VAL A 2 -0.64 -7.39 0.35
N VAL A 3 -0.28 -7.03 -0.88
CA VAL A 3 -1.04 -6.14 -1.76
C VAL A 3 -1.72 -6.97 -2.84
N SER A 4 -3.05 -6.93 -2.89
CA SER A 4 -3.84 -7.48 -4.00
C SER A 4 -4.08 -6.39 -5.03
N THR A 5 -3.56 -6.59 -6.25
CA THR A 5 -3.82 -5.70 -7.39
C THR A 5 -5.22 -5.93 -7.99
N ARG A 6 -5.81 -7.11 -7.78
CA ARG A 6 -7.19 -7.39 -8.21
C ARG A 6 -8.21 -6.60 -7.42
N GLU A 7 -8.02 -6.54 -6.11
CA GLU A 7 -8.98 -5.88 -5.20
C GLU A 7 -8.55 -4.47 -4.79
N GLN A 8 -7.34 -4.04 -5.16
CA GLN A 8 -6.79 -2.74 -4.77
C GLN A 8 -6.77 -2.59 -3.24
N LYS A 9 -6.26 -3.61 -2.55
CA LYS A 9 -6.17 -3.67 -1.08
C LYS A 9 -4.79 -4.08 -0.61
N LEU A 10 -4.40 -3.59 0.56
CA LEU A 10 -3.21 -4.01 1.30
C LEU A 10 -3.65 -4.63 2.63
N ALA A 11 -3.29 -5.88 2.90
CA ALA A 11 -3.35 -6.50 4.22
C ALA A 11 -2.04 -6.29 4.98
N LEU A 12 -2.14 -5.71 6.18
CA LEU A 12 -1.07 -5.71 7.17
C LEU A 12 -1.21 -6.96 8.04
N LEU A 13 -0.10 -7.70 8.18
CA LEU A 13 -0.05 -8.95 8.93
C LEU A 13 0.96 -8.84 10.08
N ASP A 14 0.63 -9.38 11.26
CA ASP A 14 1.58 -9.71 12.33
C ASP A 14 1.51 -11.22 12.60
N ARG A 15 2.63 -11.92 12.43
CA ARG A 15 2.74 -13.37 12.65
C ARG A 15 1.57 -14.18 12.01
N GLY A 16 1.18 -13.79 10.80
CA GLY A 16 0.09 -14.42 10.04
C GLY A 16 -1.32 -13.90 10.35
N ASN A 17 -1.51 -13.12 11.41
CA ASN A 17 -2.80 -12.52 11.75
C ASN A 17 -3.02 -11.21 10.99
N VAL A 18 -4.23 -11.00 10.48
CA VAL A 18 -4.60 -9.76 9.80
C VAL A 18 -4.84 -8.67 10.84
N MET A 19 -3.99 -7.65 10.81
CA MET A 19 -4.09 -6.51 11.74
C MET A 19 -4.94 -5.38 11.17
N ALA A 20 -4.84 -5.15 9.86
CA ALA A 20 -5.60 -4.13 9.16
C ALA A 20 -5.67 -4.45 7.67
N ILE A 21 -6.71 -3.92 7.01
CA ILE A 21 -6.83 -3.91 5.56
C ILE A 21 -7.06 -2.47 5.13
N TYR A 22 -6.24 -2.00 4.20
CA TYR A 22 -6.32 -0.65 3.65
C TYR A 22 -6.71 -0.70 2.17
N PRO A 23 -7.59 0.21 1.69
CA PRO A 23 -7.73 0.42 0.26
C PRO A 23 -6.47 1.09 -0.28
N VAL A 24 -6.03 0.68 -1.46
CA VAL A 24 -4.84 1.24 -2.14
C VAL A 24 -5.15 1.51 -3.60
N SER A 25 -4.21 2.09 -4.33
CA SER A 25 -4.26 2.17 -5.79
C SER A 25 -2.91 1.82 -6.42
N THR A 26 -2.88 0.79 -7.25
CA THR A 26 -1.71 0.41 -8.05
C THR A 26 -1.74 1.08 -9.42
N SER A 27 -0.81 0.70 -10.30
CA SER A 27 -0.68 1.29 -11.63
C SER A 27 -1.92 1.09 -12.48
N LYS A 28 -2.35 2.16 -13.15
CA LYS A 28 -3.36 2.08 -14.21
C LYS A 28 -2.83 1.52 -15.54
N PHE A 29 -1.51 1.36 -15.65
CA PHE A 29 -0.85 0.92 -16.89
C PHE A 29 -0.64 -0.59 -16.94
N GLY A 30 -0.65 -1.28 -15.80
CA GLY A 30 -0.50 -2.73 -15.73
C GLY A 30 0.54 -3.19 -14.71
N LEU A 31 0.98 -4.43 -14.90
CA LEU A 31 1.84 -5.18 -13.97
C LEU A 31 3.13 -5.60 -14.65
N GLY A 32 4.26 -5.47 -13.94
CA GLY A 32 5.59 -5.75 -14.47
C GLY A 32 6.66 -4.80 -13.95
N ASP A 33 7.92 -5.09 -14.30
CA ASP A 33 9.08 -4.37 -13.74
C ASP A 33 10.12 -3.84 -14.75
N TRP A 34 9.81 -3.79 -16.04
CA TRP A 34 10.78 -3.21 -16.97
C TRP A 34 10.90 -1.69 -16.80
N PRO A 35 12.10 -1.12 -17.01
CA PRO A 35 12.31 0.32 -16.98
C PRO A 35 11.33 1.07 -17.91
N GLY A 36 10.81 2.20 -17.44
CA GLY A 36 9.86 3.03 -18.21
C GLY A 36 8.43 2.49 -18.32
N SER A 37 8.14 1.26 -17.85
CA SER A 37 6.81 0.64 -17.97
C SER A 37 5.68 1.41 -17.30
N ARG A 38 5.99 2.12 -16.21
CA ARG A 38 5.01 2.64 -15.23
C ARG A 38 4.15 1.54 -14.61
N PHE A 39 4.56 0.28 -14.69
CA PHE A 39 3.81 -0.85 -14.15
C PHE A 39 4.12 -1.07 -12.68
N THR A 40 3.17 -1.65 -11.95
CA THR A 40 3.40 -2.10 -10.57
C THR A 40 4.07 -3.48 -10.60
N PRO A 41 5.24 -3.67 -9.96
CA PRO A 41 5.90 -4.97 -9.95
C PRO A 41 5.12 -5.98 -9.11
N LEU A 42 5.12 -7.24 -9.53
CA LEU A 42 4.61 -8.37 -8.75
C LEU A 42 5.73 -9.04 -7.95
N GLY A 43 5.34 -9.91 -7.03
CA GLY A 43 6.26 -10.78 -6.28
C GLY A 43 6.67 -10.22 -4.93
N GLN A 44 7.83 -10.66 -4.45
CA GLN A 44 8.36 -10.32 -3.13
C GLN A 44 9.26 -9.08 -3.18
N LEU A 45 8.95 -8.13 -2.32
CA LEU A 45 9.68 -6.89 -2.10
C LEU A 45 9.90 -6.69 -0.60
N ARG A 46 10.72 -5.69 -0.25
CA ARG A 46 10.83 -5.18 1.11
C ARG A 46 10.87 -3.66 1.13
N ILE A 47 10.52 -3.08 2.27
CA ILE A 47 10.79 -1.67 2.55
C ILE A 47 12.30 -1.50 2.71
N ALA A 48 12.94 -0.82 1.76
CA ALA A 48 14.35 -0.48 1.80
C ALA A 48 14.59 0.84 2.54
N GLU A 49 13.72 1.83 2.34
CA GLU A 49 13.84 3.14 2.99
C GLU A 49 12.48 3.68 3.42
N LYS A 50 12.50 4.56 4.42
CA LYS A 50 11.34 5.25 4.95
C LYS A 50 11.62 6.75 4.94
N ILE A 51 10.72 7.53 4.34
CA ILE A 51 10.85 8.98 4.24
C ILE A 51 9.55 9.63 4.69
N GLY A 52 9.69 10.70 5.47
CA GLY A 52 8.58 11.52 5.92
C GLY A 52 8.30 11.43 7.42
N ASP A 53 9.27 11.02 8.23
CA ASP A 53 9.18 11.12 9.68
C ASP A 53 8.64 12.49 10.12
N ASN A 54 7.65 12.45 11.00
CA ASN A 54 6.98 13.63 11.55
C ASN A 54 6.43 14.61 10.49
N ALA A 55 6.25 14.19 9.23
CA ALA A 55 5.60 15.06 8.24
C ALA A 55 4.13 15.22 8.56
N LEU A 56 3.61 16.43 8.32
CA LEU A 56 2.18 16.66 8.39
C LEU A 56 1.46 15.90 7.26
N PRO A 57 0.20 15.49 7.45
CA PRO A 57 -0.64 15.03 6.35
C PRO A 57 -0.63 16.04 5.20
N GLY A 58 -0.49 15.56 3.96
CA GLY A 58 -0.42 16.39 2.77
C GLY A 58 0.95 17.00 2.48
N ALA A 59 1.96 16.81 3.35
CA ALA A 59 3.30 17.35 3.11
C ALA A 59 3.90 16.80 1.82
N VAL A 60 4.28 17.69 0.91
CA VAL A 60 4.75 17.37 -0.43
C VAL A 60 6.21 16.93 -0.43
N PHE A 61 6.51 15.88 -1.19
CA PHE A 61 7.85 15.42 -1.48
C PHE A 61 8.15 15.56 -2.97
N LYS A 62 9.28 16.19 -3.28
CA LYS A 62 9.88 16.19 -4.62
C LYS A 62 11.25 15.56 -4.51
N ASP A 63 11.53 14.61 -5.38
CA ASP A 63 12.77 13.86 -5.36
C ASP A 63 13.13 13.29 -3.97
N ARG A 64 12.11 12.76 -3.26
CA ARG A 64 12.21 12.22 -1.89
C ARG A 64 12.58 13.26 -0.81
N ARG A 65 12.57 14.56 -1.14
CA ARG A 65 12.83 15.65 -0.19
C ARG A 65 11.56 16.44 0.08
N ARG A 66 11.31 16.76 1.35
CA ARG A 66 10.16 17.60 1.75
C ARG A 66 10.34 19.00 1.14
N THR A 67 9.30 19.52 0.50
CA THR A 67 9.36 20.84 -0.16
C THR A 67 8.93 21.99 0.74
N GLY A 68 8.21 21.70 1.83
CA GLY A 68 7.54 22.69 2.69
C GLY A 68 6.10 22.98 2.28
N GLU A 69 5.69 22.57 1.08
CA GLU A 69 4.30 22.66 0.61
C GLU A 69 3.43 21.59 1.29
N ILE A 70 2.17 21.94 1.56
CA ILE A 70 1.11 21.01 1.99
C ILE A 70 0.01 21.02 0.92
N VAL A 71 -0.34 19.85 0.39
CA VAL A 71 -1.48 19.65 -0.50
C VAL A 71 -2.49 18.74 0.19
N LEU A 72 -3.67 19.27 0.47
CA LEU A 72 -4.73 18.52 1.16
C LEU A 72 -5.37 17.49 0.24
N ALA A 73 -5.94 16.46 0.84
CA ALA A 73 -6.73 15.47 0.12
C ALA A 73 -7.81 16.14 -0.75
N ASN A 74 -7.87 15.71 -2.00
CA ASN A 74 -8.78 16.13 -3.06
C ASN A 74 -8.70 17.62 -3.41
N SER A 75 -7.59 18.28 -3.09
CA SER A 75 -7.31 19.63 -3.61
C SER A 75 -7.25 19.59 -5.14
N PRO A 76 -7.84 20.58 -5.84
CA PRO A 76 -7.73 20.66 -7.28
C PRO A 76 -6.28 20.91 -7.71
N GLY A 77 -5.90 20.38 -8.87
CA GLY A 77 -4.60 20.66 -9.48
C GLY A 77 -3.67 19.46 -9.51
N ARG A 78 -2.45 19.64 -8.99
CA ARG A 78 -1.34 18.69 -9.17
C ARG A 78 -1.51 17.43 -8.33
N ASP A 79 -0.79 16.38 -8.73
CA ASP A 79 -0.73 15.08 -8.06
C ASP A 79 0.68 14.76 -7.53
N PRO A 80 1.21 15.52 -6.54
CA PRO A 80 2.48 15.17 -5.91
C PRO A 80 2.38 13.95 -5.01
N ILE A 81 3.53 13.33 -4.74
CA ILE A 81 3.67 12.40 -3.62
C ILE A 81 3.59 13.20 -2.32
N VAL A 82 2.75 12.74 -1.40
CA VAL A 82 2.52 13.43 -0.11
C VAL A 82 2.66 12.51 1.09
N THR A 83 2.75 13.12 2.27
CA THR A 83 2.58 12.52 3.59
C THR A 83 3.72 11.59 4.01
N ARG A 84 3.88 10.43 3.38
CA ARG A 84 4.89 9.41 3.72
C ARG A 84 5.30 8.64 2.46
N ILE A 85 6.51 8.11 2.47
CA ILE A 85 7.05 7.24 1.42
C ILE A 85 7.71 6.02 2.07
N LEU A 86 7.31 4.83 1.63
CA LEU A 86 7.99 3.57 1.89
C LEU A 86 8.60 3.08 0.58
N TRP A 87 9.93 3.14 0.46
CA TRP A 87 10.61 2.79 -0.78
C TRP A 87 10.83 1.29 -0.89
N LEU A 88 10.35 0.68 -1.96
CA LEU A 88 10.40 -0.76 -2.15
C LEU A 88 11.63 -1.19 -2.94
N ARG A 89 12.21 -2.32 -2.52
CA ARG A 89 13.23 -3.04 -3.27
C ARG A 89 12.72 -4.45 -3.56
N GLY A 90 12.83 -4.86 -4.83
CA GLY A 90 12.54 -6.23 -5.24
C GLY A 90 13.54 -7.23 -4.68
N LEU A 91 13.05 -8.43 -4.39
CA LEU A 91 13.82 -9.56 -3.87
C LEU A 91 13.94 -10.70 -4.88
N GLU A 92 13.33 -10.56 -6.07
CA GLU A 92 13.26 -11.56 -7.11
C GLU A 92 13.72 -10.98 -8.44
N ALA A 93 14.23 -11.82 -9.35
CA ALA A 93 14.72 -11.35 -10.65
C ALA A 93 13.67 -10.55 -11.45
N GLN A 94 12.40 -10.95 -11.34
CA GLN A 94 11.26 -10.31 -12.00
C GLN A 94 10.89 -8.93 -11.48
N ASN A 95 11.39 -8.54 -10.30
CA ASN A 95 11.13 -7.23 -9.69
C ASN A 95 12.43 -6.49 -9.31
N ALA A 96 13.55 -6.87 -9.92
CA ALA A 96 14.88 -6.35 -9.62
C ALA A 96 15.05 -4.83 -9.84
N ASN A 97 14.24 -4.22 -10.71
CA ASN A 97 14.28 -2.78 -11.01
C ASN A 97 13.36 -1.96 -10.09
N ALA A 98 12.56 -2.57 -9.21
CA ALA A 98 11.59 -1.83 -8.40
C ALA A 98 12.21 -0.65 -7.62
N PHE A 99 13.43 -0.84 -7.08
CA PHE A 99 14.12 0.22 -6.36
C PHE A 99 14.58 1.35 -7.28
N SER A 100 15.26 1.03 -8.40
CA SER A 100 15.76 2.02 -9.36
C SER A 100 14.66 2.72 -10.14
N ARG A 101 13.47 2.11 -10.20
CA ARG A 101 12.24 2.68 -10.79
C ARG A 101 11.43 3.52 -9.81
N ASP A 102 11.95 3.80 -8.61
CA ASP A 102 11.27 4.62 -7.61
C ASP A 102 9.88 4.05 -7.22
N ILE A 103 9.76 2.73 -7.06
CA ILE A 103 8.50 2.11 -6.63
C ILE A 103 8.29 2.30 -5.13
N TYR A 104 7.20 2.97 -4.77
CA TYR A 104 6.86 3.33 -3.39
C TYR A 104 5.49 2.81 -2.97
N ILE A 105 5.29 2.67 -1.65
CA ILE A 105 3.98 2.86 -1.03
C ILE A 105 3.95 4.28 -0.47
N HIS A 106 3.01 5.11 -0.88
CA HIS A 106 3.01 6.53 -0.51
C HIS A 106 1.63 7.16 -0.36
N GLY A 107 1.58 8.31 0.30
CA GLY A 107 0.37 9.14 0.39
C GLY A 107 0.05 9.87 -0.91
N THR A 108 -1.23 10.11 -1.16
CA THR A 108 -1.72 10.83 -2.35
C THR A 108 -2.72 11.93 -1.98
N PRO A 109 -2.74 13.09 -2.67
CA PRO A 109 -3.85 14.02 -2.58
C PRO A 109 -5.09 13.54 -3.36
N GLU A 110 -4.96 12.74 -4.42
CA GLU A 110 -6.12 12.18 -5.15
C GLU A 110 -6.79 11.00 -4.42
N GLU A 111 -7.20 11.18 -3.17
CA GLU A 111 -7.79 10.13 -2.34
C GLU A 111 -9.11 9.60 -2.91
N TRP A 112 -9.82 10.41 -3.69
CA TRP A 112 -11.03 10.01 -4.42
C TRP A 112 -10.82 8.89 -5.45
N LYS A 113 -9.57 8.63 -5.89
CA LYS A 113 -9.24 7.52 -6.80
C LYS A 113 -8.85 6.23 -6.07
N ILE A 114 -8.62 6.29 -4.76
CA ILE A 114 -8.19 5.13 -3.95
C ILE A 114 -9.24 4.01 -4.04
N GLY A 115 -8.77 2.78 -4.29
CA GLY A 115 -9.61 1.61 -4.56
C GLY A 115 -9.73 1.26 -6.05
N SER A 116 -9.10 2.04 -6.94
CA SER A 116 -9.03 1.76 -8.38
C SER A 116 -7.60 1.94 -8.90
N PRO A 117 -7.18 1.26 -10.00
CA PRO A 117 -5.88 1.51 -10.60
C PRO A 117 -5.71 2.99 -11.03
N ALA A 118 -4.76 3.70 -10.43
CA ALA A 118 -4.64 5.15 -10.56
C ALA A 118 -3.20 5.70 -10.49
N SER A 119 -2.20 4.84 -10.30
CA SER A 119 -0.80 5.25 -10.17
C SER A 119 -0.01 5.09 -11.48
N TYR A 120 1.27 5.47 -11.42
CA TYR A 120 2.27 5.29 -12.48
C TYR A 120 3.32 4.23 -12.11
N GLY A 121 2.95 3.26 -11.26
CA GLY A 121 3.79 2.15 -10.84
C GLY A 121 3.77 1.92 -9.33
N CYS A 122 3.66 2.99 -8.56
CA CYS A 122 3.60 2.96 -7.10
C CYS A 122 2.28 2.40 -6.55
N ILE A 123 2.22 2.25 -5.22
CA ILE A 123 1.03 1.90 -4.45
C ILE A 123 0.62 3.16 -3.68
N ARG A 124 -0.51 3.75 -4.07
CA ARG A 124 -1.05 4.96 -3.44
C ARG A 124 -1.92 4.58 -2.26
N MET A 125 -1.87 5.38 -1.20
CA MET A 125 -2.70 5.25 -0.01
C MET A 125 -3.24 6.62 0.41
N ARG A 126 -4.36 6.63 1.13
CA ARG A 126 -4.84 7.85 1.80
C ARG A 126 -3.82 8.30 2.84
N SER A 127 -3.76 9.60 3.11
CA SER A 127 -2.79 10.19 4.03
C SER A 127 -2.92 9.63 5.44
N GLY A 128 -4.15 9.44 5.94
CA GLY A 128 -4.38 8.81 7.24
C GLY A 128 -3.87 7.37 7.30
N ASP A 129 -4.18 6.58 6.27
CA ASP A 129 -3.84 5.16 6.21
C ASP A 129 -2.32 4.94 6.12
N ILE A 130 -1.62 5.71 5.28
CA ILE A 130 -0.16 5.59 5.16
C ILE A 130 0.56 6.06 6.43
N ILE A 131 0.01 7.04 7.17
CA ILE A 131 0.59 7.44 8.47
C ILE A 131 0.53 6.28 9.46
N GLN A 132 -0.64 5.62 9.56
CA GLN A 132 -0.79 4.46 10.44
C GLN A 132 0.16 3.34 10.04
N LEU A 133 0.17 2.97 8.75
CA LEU A 133 1.05 1.92 8.24
C LEU A 133 2.52 2.25 8.51
N TYR A 134 2.95 3.47 8.19
CA TYR A 134 4.33 3.93 8.36
C TYR A 134 4.80 3.86 9.81
N ASN A 135 3.92 4.10 10.78
CA ASN A 135 4.29 4.07 12.20
C ASN A 135 4.50 2.66 12.74
N VAL A 136 3.89 1.63 12.12
CA VAL A 136 3.95 0.25 12.61
C VAL A 136 4.91 -0.64 11.82
N VAL A 137 5.30 -0.26 10.60
CA VAL A 137 6.24 -1.04 9.78
C VAL A 137 7.67 -0.48 9.85
N GLY A 138 8.64 -1.38 9.95
CA GLY A 138 10.06 -1.04 9.93
C GLY A 138 10.69 -1.14 8.53
N ILE A 139 11.91 -0.61 8.39
CA ILE A 139 12.80 -0.99 7.28
C ILE A 139 13.03 -2.51 7.36
N GLY A 140 13.04 -3.16 6.20
CA GLY A 140 13.14 -4.62 6.09
C GLY A 140 11.80 -5.35 6.11
N ALA A 141 10.69 -4.69 6.46
CA ALA A 141 9.37 -5.32 6.41
C ALA A 141 9.03 -5.79 4.99
N GLU A 142 8.57 -7.03 4.88
CA GLU A 142 8.26 -7.68 3.61
C GLU A 142 6.92 -7.20 3.02
N VAL A 143 6.89 -7.07 1.71
CA VAL A 143 5.74 -6.68 0.90
C VAL A 143 5.62 -7.68 -0.25
N THR A 144 4.54 -8.44 -0.28
CA THR A 144 4.21 -9.30 -1.43
C THR A 144 3.12 -8.64 -2.25
N ILE A 145 3.33 -8.46 -3.55
CA ILE A 145 2.33 -7.90 -4.46
C ILE A 145 1.84 -9.03 -5.37
N VAL A 146 0.52 -9.27 -5.37
CA VAL A 146 -0.11 -10.39 -6.07
C VAL A 146 -1.27 -9.92 -6.96
N ASP A 147 -1.47 -10.63 -8.07
CA ASP A 147 -2.62 -10.43 -8.96
C ASP A 147 -3.74 -11.46 -8.72
N THR A 148 -4.02 -11.70 -7.45
CA THR A 148 -5.09 -12.59 -6.98
C THR A 148 -5.94 -11.88 -5.93
N PRO A 149 -7.17 -12.36 -5.64
CA PRO A 149 -7.92 -11.91 -4.47
C PRO A 149 -7.07 -12.03 -3.20
N LEU A 150 -7.25 -11.09 -2.27
CA LEU A 150 -6.50 -11.01 -1.03
C LEU A 150 -6.72 -12.24 -0.15
N ALA A 151 -7.95 -12.76 -0.13
CA ALA A 151 -8.28 -13.99 0.59
C ALA A 151 -7.53 -15.23 0.06
N SER A 152 -7.17 -15.25 -1.23
CA SER A 152 -6.37 -16.34 -1.81
C SER A 152 -4.90 -16.27 -1.39
N ALA A 153 -4.39 -15.08 -1.10
CA ALA A 153 -2.99 -14.86 -0.74
C ALA A 153 -2.77 -14.75 0.79
N VAL A 154 -3.84 -14.58 1.57
CA VAL A 154 -3.80 -14.45 3.02
C VAL A 154 -4.73 -15.49 3.65
N PRO A 155 -4.22 -16.68 4.00
CA PRO A 155 -5.04 -17.77 4.53
C PRO A 155 -5.90 -17.39 5.74
N ALA A 156 -5.41 -16.50 6.60
CA ALA A 156 -6.13 -16.02 7.78
C ALA A 156 -7.47 -15.32 7.46
N LEU A 157 -7.64 -14.77 6.25
CA LEU A 157 -8.91 -14.16 5.82
C LEU A 157 -9.98 -15.20 5.51
N VAL A 158 -9.58 -16.41 5.11
CA VAL A 158 -10.51 -17.51 4.83
C VAL A 158 -11.08 -18.06 6.14
N SER A 159 -10.22 -18.25 7.16
CA SER A 159 -10.64 -18.73 8.48
C SER A 159 -11.62 -17.78 9.19
N ALA A 160 -11.48 -16.46 9.02
CA ALA A 160 -12.41 -15.49 9.58
C ALA A 160 -13.81 -15.55 8.93
N HIS A 161 -13.89 -15.81 7.61
CA HIS A 161 -15.16 -15.97 6.91
C HIS A 161 -15.85 -17.31 7.24
N SER A 162 -15.09 -18.38 7.48
CA SER A 162 -15.64 -19.68 7.91
C SER A 162 -16.19 -19.65 9.33
N MET A 163 -15.71 -18.76 10.21
CA MET A 163 -16.26 -18.61 11.58
C MET A 163 -17.48 -17.70 11.65
N SER A 164 -17.70 -16.80 10.69
CA SER A 164 -18.88 -15.92 10.66
C SER A 164 -20.19 -16.64 10.25
N ALA A 165 -20.12 -17.87 9.74
CA ALA A 165 -21.28 -18.65 9.33
C ALA A 165 -21.84 -19.58 10.43
N ALA A 166 -21.18 -19.65 11.59
CA ALA A 166 -21.65 -20.43 12.75
C ALA A 166 -22.26 -19.49 13.80
N ASN A 167 -23.56 -19.22 13.62
CA ASN A 167 -24.58 -18.83 14.60
C ASN A 167 -24.12 -18.48 16.03
N PRO A 168 -24.54 -17.32 16.58
CA PRO A 168 -24.85 -17.23 18.00
C PRO A 168 -26.36 -17.11 18.19
N ALA A 169 -26.93 -18.12 18.83
CA ALA A 169 -28.16 -17.97 19.60
C ALA A 169 -28.05 -16.75 20.54
N PRO A 170 -29.15 -16.10 20.95
CA PRO A 170 -29.09 -14.89 21.75
C PRO A 170 -28.59 -15.25 23.15
N PHE A 171 -27.38 -14.81 23.51
CA PHE A 171 -26.92 -14.88 24.88
C PHE A 171 -27.42 -13.65 25.64
N VAL A 172 -28.40 -13.88 26.52
CA VAL A 172 -28.86 -12.95 27.54
C VAL A 172 -28.07 -13.20 28.82
N MET A 173 -27.51 -12.16 29.44
CA MET A 173 -27.27 -12.02 30.89
C MET A 173 -27.18 -10.51 31.17
N ARG A 174 -28.11 -9.91 31.92
CA ARG A 174 -28.17 -9.79 33.40
C ARG A 174 -26.98 -9.07 33.98
#